data_AF-A0A1I5EV22-F1
#
_entry.id   AF-A0A1I5EV22-F1
#
_cell.length_a   1.000
_cell.length_b   1.000
_cell.length_c   1.000
_cell.angle_alpha   90.00
_cell.angle_beta   90.00
_cell.angle_gamma   90.00
#
_symmetry.space_group_name_H-M   'P 1'
#
loop_
_entity.id
_entity.type
_entity.pdbx_description
1 polymer ?
#
loop_
_entity_poly.entity_id
_entity_poly.type
_entity_poly.pdbx_seq_one_letter_code
_entity_poly.pdbx_strand_id
1 'polypeptide(L)'
;MQRWNLPDGWVISARPAHPALVSESDFIAVQGIQTPRGATARSDRCYLLAGLLRCGVCGRRTESCWANNRPAYRCRHGHSSSSRSEPDRPRNLYVREDHILPHLPTLHLRLTGLSDAVPDGASTDPGEVIGDLRTRKLTLTYEPETRTLRTGTPREVKDTIHHRR
;
A
#
# COMPACT_ATOMS: atom_id res chain seq x y z
N MET A 1 -23.94 6.19 -5.06
CA MET A 1 -22.56 6.71 -4.94
C MET A 1 -22.61 8.21 -5.17
N GLN A 2 -22.18 9.04 -4.21
CA GLN A 2 -22.00 10.47 -4.44
C GLN A 2 -20.68 10.69 -5.17
N ARG A 3 -20.72 11.27 -6.37
CA ARG A 3 -19.54 11.79 -7.06
C ARG A 3 -19.41 13.26 -6.69
N TRP A 4 -18.26 13.67 -6.15
CA TRP A 4 -17.95 15.08 -5.95
C TRP A 4 -17.59 15.71 -7.31
N ASN A 5 -18.03 16.94 -7.54
CA ASN A 5 -17.57 17.68 -8.72
C ASN A 5 -16.08 17.98 -8.57
N LEU A 6 -15.35 17.84 -9.67
CA LEU A 6 -13.98 18.37 -9.80
C LEU A 6 -14.02 19.90 -9.58
N PRO A 7 -12.89 20.52 -9.16
CA PRO A 7 -12.83 21.97 -8.91
C PRO A 7 -13.38 22.83 -10.05
N ASP A 8 -13.15 22.43 -11.30
CA ASP A 8 -13.66 23.12 -12.51
C ASP A 8 -15.19 23.11 -12.63
N GLY A 9 -15.86 22.23 -11.89
CA GLY A 9 -17.32 22.10 -11.83
C GLY A 9 -17.94 22.70 -10.57
N TRP A 10 -17.20 23.50 -9.81
CA TRP A 10 -17.72 24.17 -8.61
C TRP A 10 -18.44 25.47 -9.00
N VAL A 11 -19.67 25.65 -8.50
CA VAL A 11 -20.36 26.94 -8.56
C VAL A 11 -19.96 27.73 -7.33
N ILE A 12 -19.10 28.72 -7.50
CA ILE A 12 -18.62 29.58 -6.43
C ILE A 12 -19.51 30.83 -6.38
N SER A 13 -20.09 31.12 -5.22
CA SER A 13 -20.90 32.33 -5.02
C SER A 13 -20.02 33.58 -5.12
N ALA A 14 -20.49 34.59 -5.87
CA ALA A 14 -19.84 35.90 -5.94
C ALA A 14 -19.93 36.71 -4.63
N ARG A 15 -20.83 36.32 -3.71
CA ARG A 15 -20.98 36.94 -2.39
C ARG A 15 -20.52 35.96 -1.30
N PRO A 16 -19.42 36.27 -0.58
CA PRO A 16 -18.99 35.48 0.57
C PRO A 16 -20.04 35.54 1.69
N ALA A 17 -20.38 34.39 2.27
CA ALA A 17 -21.33 34.32 3.39
C ALA A 17 -20.70 34.75 4.73
N HIS A 18 -19.38 34.68 4.84
CA HIS A 18 -18.61 35.08 6.02
C HIS A 18 -17.25 35.65 5.62
N PRO A 19 -16.59 36.42 6.49
CA PRO A 19 -15.19 36.81 6.31
C PRO A 19 -14.30 35.59 6.06
N ALA A 20 -13.34 35.71 5.15
CA ALA A 20 -12.44 34.62 4.83
C ALA A 20 -11.55 34.27 6.03
N LEU A 21 -11.41 32.97 6.33
CA LEU A 21 -10.52 32.48 7.41
C LEU A 21 -9.05 32.52 6.99
N VAL A 22 -8.79 32.38 5.69
CA VAL A 22 -7.47 32.43 5.04
C VAL A 22 -7.62 33.19 3.73
N SER A 23 -6.53 33.76 3.21
CA SER A 23 -6.56 34.41 1.91
C SER A 23 -6.81 33.38 0.79
N GLU A 24 -7.45 33.82 -0.30
CA GLU A 24 -7.67 32.95 -1.47
C GLU A 24 -6.35 32.52 -2.10
N SER A 25 -5.36 33.42 -2.15
CA SER A 25 -4.02 33.11 -2.64
C SER A 25 -3.34 32.01 -1.84
N ASP A 26 -3.44 32.05 -0.51
CA ASP A 26 -2.86 31.00 0.34
C ASP A 26 -3.62 29.68 0.17
N PHE A 27 -4.95 29.73 0.08
CA PHE A 27 -5.78 28.56 -0.16
C PHE A 27 -5.39 27.86 -1.48
N ILE A 28 -5.24 28.62 -2.57
CA ILE A 28 -4.81 28.09 -3.87
C ILE A 28 -3.37 27.55 -3.82
N ALA A 29 -2.46 28.31 -3.20
CA ALA A 29 -1.06 27.92 -3.09
C ALA A 29 -0.90 26.56 -2.39
N VAL A 30 -1.68 26.28 -1.35
CA VAL A 30 -1.60 25.00 -0.63
C VAL A 30 -2.28 23.84 -1.36
N GLN A 31 -3.26 24.07 -2.26
CA GLN A 31 -3.89 22.97 -3.04
C GLN A 31 -2.87 22.21 -3.91
N GLY A 32 -1.82 22.91 -4.37
CA GLY A 32 -0.73 22.31 -5.17
C GLY A 32 0.32 21.57 -4.33
N ILE A 33 0.32 21.73 -3.01
CA ILE A 33 1.32 21.12 -2.14
C ILE A 33 0.97 19.64 -1.93
N GLN A 34 1.57 18.79 -2.75
CA GLN A 34 1.59 17.35 -2.50
C GLN A 34 2.71 17.05 -1.51
N THR A 35 2.40 17.07 -0.22
CA THR A 35 3.29 16.44 0.76
C THR A 35 3.22 14.93 0.51
N PRO A 36 4.33 14.26 0.16
CA PRO A 36 4.35 12.82 0.20
C PRO A 36 3.89 12.42 1.60
N ARG A 37 2.91 11.53 1.72
CA ARG A 37 2.73 10.82 2.98
C ARG A 37 3.94 9.90 3.15
N GLY A 38 5.10 10.49 3.44
CA GLY A 38 6.20 9.79 4.04
C GLY A 38 5.67 9.30 5.37
N ALA A 39 5.80 8.01 5.62
CA ALA A 39 5.69 7.53 6.99
C ALA A 39 6.74 8.31 7.78
N THR A 40 6.32 9.32 8.55
CA THR A 40 7.02 9.66 9.78
C THR A 40 6.80 8.47 10.71
N ALA A 41 7.42 7.35 10.35
CA ALA A 41 7.57 6.23 11.22
C ALA A 41 8.19 6.83 12.47
N ARG A 42 7.49 6.73 13.61
CA ARG A 42 8.16 6.78 14.90
C ARG A 42 9.44 5.97 14.72
N SER A 43 10.60 6.53 15.04
CA SER A 43 11.91 5.93 14.74
C SER A 43 12.07 4.48 15.20
N ASP A 44 11.23 4.04 16.14
CA ASP A 44 11.18 2.69 16.70
C ASP A 44 10.29 1.68 15.94
N ARG A 45 9.41 2.12 15.02
CA ARG A 45 8.46 1.24 14.31
C ARG A 45 8.41 1.53 12.81
N CYS A 46 9.33 0.94 12.08
CA CYS A 46 9.36 0.98 10.63
C CYS A 46 8.50 -0.15 10.02
N TYR A 47 7.78 0.18 8.94
CA TYR A 47 6.97 -0.74 8.15
C TYR A 47 7.42 -0.62 6.69
N LEU A 48 8.30 -1.51 6.25
CA LEU A 48 8.98 -1.39 4.95
C LEU A 48 7.99 -1.48 3.77
N LEU A 49 6.90 -2.24 3.93
CA LEU A 49 5.88 -2.46 2.90
C LEU A 49 4.63 -1.57 3.05
N ALA A 50 4.68 -0.55 3.91
CA ALA A 50 3.60 0.42 4.05
C ALA A 50 3.24 1.04 2.69
N GLY A 51 1.96 0.98 2.32
CA GLY A 51 1.43 1.51 1.06
C GLY A 51 1.68 0.65 -0.18
N LEU A 52 2.57 -0.35 -0.11
CA LEU A 52 2.90 -1.27 -1.20
C LEU A 52 2.01 -2.51 -1.21
N LEU A 53 1.64 -3.02 -0.02
CA LEU A 53 0.90 -4.28 0.11
C LEU A 53 -0.62 -4.10 -0.03
N ARG A 54 -1.24 -4.96 -0.84
CA ARG A 54 -2.67 -5.05 -1.09
C ARG A 54 -3.19 -6.44 -0.72
N CYS A 55 -4.45 -6.48 -0.31
CA CYS A 55 -5.18 -7.71 -0.05
C CYS A 55 -5.58 -8.38 -1.38
N GLY A 56 -5.26 -9.67 -1.55
CA GLY A 56 -5.69 -10.48 -2.70
C GLY A 56 -7.20 -10.68 -2.78
N VAL A 57 -7.87 -10.75 -1.63
CA VAL A 57 -9.32 -10.97 -1.55
C VAL A 57 -10.14 -9.74 -1.96
N CYS A 58 -9.79 -8.55 -1.49
CA CYS A 58 -10.61 -7.33 -1.70
C CYS A 58 -9.91 -6.21 -2.49
N GLY A 59 -8.64 -6.38 -2.84
CA GLY A 59 -7.83 -5.37 -3.52
C GLY A 59 -7.49 -4.12 -2.68
N ARG A 60 -7.98 -3.96 -1.46
CA ARG A 60 -7.65 -2.76 -0.65
C ARG A 60 -6.19 -2.81 -0.19
N ARG A 61 -5.58 -1.64 -0.01
CA ARG A 61 -4.27 -1.54 0.68
C ARG A 61 -4.40 -2.05 2.10
N THR A 62 -3.42 -2.82 2.55
CA THR A 62 -3.41 -3.35 3.92
C THR A 62 -3.06 -2.24 4.91
N GLU A 63 -3.62 -2.33 6.11
CA GLU A 63 -3.23 -1.49 7.24
C GLU A 63 -1.93 -2.04 7.86
N SER A 64 -0.97 -1.16 8.15
CA SER A 64 0.19 -1.50 8.97
C SER A 64 -0.24 -1.67 10.44
N CYS A 65 0.27 -2.70 11.10
CA CYS A 65 0.04 -2.93 12.52
C CYS A 65 1.28 -3.53 13.20
N TRP A 66 1.45 -3.23 14.49
CA TRP A 66 2.47 -3.83 15.33
C TRP A 66 1.82 -4.87 16.23
N ALA A 67 2.28 -6.12 16.15
CA ALA A 67 1.74 -7.22 16.95
C ALA A 67 2.89 -8.08 17.47
N ASN A 68 2.84 -8.46 18.75
CA ASN A 68 3.87 -9.28 19.41
C ASN A 68 5.30 -8.75 19.21
N ASN A 69 5.44 -7.43 19.32
CA ASN A 69 6.67 -6.68 19.06
C ASN A 69 7.25 -6.80 17.63
N ARG A 70 6.39 -7.06 16.63
CA ARG A 70 6.81 -7.24 15.24
C ARG A 70 5.90 -6.50 14.26
N PRO A 71 6.44 -5.96 13.15
CA PRO A 71 5.64 -5.36 12.10
C PRO A 71 4.82 -6.41 11.34
N ALA A 72 3.57 -6.08 11.06
CA ALA A 72 2.62 -6.91 10.34
C ALA A 72 1.64 -6.05 9.53
N TYR A 73 0.91 -6.70 8.63
CA TYR A 73 -0.07 -6.10 7.76
C TYR A 73 -1.40 -6.82 7.89
N ARG A 74 -2.50 -6.07 7.92
CA ARG A 74 -3.85 -6.64 8.02
C ARG A 74 -4.83 -6.00 7.07
N CYS A 75 -5.86 -6.75 6.69
CA CYS A 75 -7.03 -6.21 6.01
C CYS A 75 -8.30 -6.66 6.74
N ARG A 76 -9.15 -5.69 7.11
CA ARG A 76 -10.47 -5.95 7.72
C ARG A 76 -11.60 -6.03 6.70
N HIS A 77 -11.27 -5.95 5.40
CA HIS A 77 -12.26 -5.95 4.32
C HIS A 77 -13.31 -4.84 4.43
N GLY A 78 -12.92 -3.68 4.99
CA GLY A 78 -13.81 -2.53 5.17
C GLY A 78 -14.70 -2.60 6.42
N HIS A 79 -14.54 -3.63 7.24
CA HIS A 79 -15.32 -3.77 8.44
C HIS A 79 -14.76 -2.95 9.59
N SER A 80 -15.67 -2.27 10.26
CA SER A 80 -15.47 -1.62 11.56
C SER A 80 -16.28 -2.34 12.64
N SER A 81 -15.99 -2.07 13.90
CA SER A 81 -16.77 -2.57 15.05
C SER A 81 -18.25 -2.18 14.99
N SER A 82 -18.60 -1.15 14.22
CA SER A 82 -19.98 -0.70 14.00
C SER A 82 -20.69 -1.42 12.84
N SER A 83 -19.96 -2.22 12.05
CA SER A 83 -20.52 -2.97 10.93
C SER A 83 -21.10 -4.30 11.42
N ARG A 84 -22.27 -4.71 10.90
CA ARG A 84 -22.85 -6.02 11.24
C ARG A 84 -21.95 -7.15 10.73
N SER A 85 -21.90 -8.26 11.47
CA SER A 85 -21.25 -9.49 10.99
C SER A 85 -22.18 -10.20 10.02
N GLU A 86 -21.72 -10.36 8.78
CA GLU A 86 -22.39 -11.20 7.78
C GLU A 86 -21.72 -12.58 7.70
N PRO A 87 -22.50 -13.67 7.50
CA PRO A 87 -21.97 -15.04 7.55
C PRO A 87 -20.99 -15.35 6.41
N ASP A 88 -21.16 -14.74 5.25
CA ASP A 88 -20.29 -14.94 4.08
C ASP A 88 -19.10 -13.96 4.02
N ARG A 89 -18.85 -13.20 5.10
CA ARG A 89 -17.79 -12.20 5.03
C ARG A 89 -16.41 -12.84 5.01
N PRO A 90 -15.46 -12.28 4.23
CA PRO A 90 -14.08 -12.74 4.24
C PRO A 90 -13.41 -12.46 5.58
N ARG A 91 -12.72 -13.47 6.13
CA ARG A 91 -11.93 -13.37 7.37
C ARG A 91 -10.88 -12.29 7.25
N ASN A 92 -10.51 -11.64 8.36
CA ASN A 92 -9.45 -10.64 8.32
C ASN A 92 -8.13 -11.25 7.77
N LEU A 93 -7.52 -10.60 6.79
CA LEU A 93 -6.17 -10.93 6.34
C LEU A 93 -5.19 -10.47 7.43
N TYR A 94 -4.21 -11.30 7.73
CA TYR A 94 -3.07 -10.97 8.58
C TYR A 94 -1.81 -11.65 8.06
N VAL A 95 -0.72 -10.89 7.96
CA VAL A 95 0.59 -11.41 7.55
C VAL A 95 1.70 -10.59 8.21
N ARG A 96 2.74 -11.26 8.69
CA ARG A 96 3.89 -10.61 9.32
C ARG A 96 4.89 -10.16 8.26
N GLU A 97 5.57 -9.04 8.48
CA GLU A 97 6.51 -8.48 7.50
C GLU A 97 7.67 -9.43 7.21
N ASP A 98 8.23 -10.07 8.23
CA ASP A 98 9.31 -11.04 8.10
C ASP A 98 8.93 -12.32 7.35
N HIS A 99 7.63 -12.63 7.21
CA HIS A 99 7.19 -13.72 6.33
C HIS A 99 7.20 -13.29 4.86
N ILE A 100 7.19 -11.99 4.57
CA ILE A 100 7.16 -11.45 3.21
C ILE A 100 8.56 -11.10 2.73
N LEU A 101 9.37 -10.45 3.56
CA LEU A 101 10.69 -9.93 3.17
C LEU A 101 11.61 -10.97 2.50
N PRO A 102 11.72 -12.23 2.98
CA PRO A 102 12.59 -13.23 2.37
C PRO A 102 12.22 -13.59 0.92
N HIS A 103 10.97 -13.33 0.51
CA HIS A 103 10.47 -13.67 -0.83
C HIS A 103 10.63 -12.52 -1.84
N LEU A 104 10.98 -11.31 -1.38
CA LEU A 104 11.07 -10.15 -2.25
C LEU A 104 12.17 -10.26 -3.32
N PRO A 105 13.41 -10.70 -3.00
CA PRO A 105 14.45 -10.81 -4.02
C PRO A 105 14.08 -11.79 -5.13
N THR A 106 13.61 -12.99 -4.77
CA THR A 106 13.17 -14.01 -5.74
C THR A 106 12.03 -13.52 -6.62
N LEU A 107 11.03 -12.87 -6.02
CA LEU A 107 9.91 -12.30 -6.76
C LEU A 107 10.38 -11.17 -7.70
N HIS A 108 11.32 -10.34 -7.26
CA HIS A 108 11.87 -9.24 -8.04
C HIS A 108 12.67 -9.73 -9.26
N LEU A 109 13.51 -10.76 -9.09
CA LEU A 109 14.24 -11.39 -10.20
C LEU A 109 13.30 -11.92 -11.29
N ARG A 110 12.22 -12.61 -10.87
CA ARG A 110 11.19 -13.10 -11.80
C ARG A 110 10.45 -11.97 -12.51
N LEU A 111 10.23 -10.85 -11.83
CA LEU A 111 9.57 -9.66 -12.37
C LEU A 111 10.41 -8.95 -13.43
N THR A 112 11.72 -8.79 -13.19
CA THR A 112 12.63 -8.09 -14.09
C THR A 112 13.06 -8.93 -15.29
N GLY A 113 12.68 -10.23 -15.32
CA GLY A 113 13.04 -11.14 -16.41
C GLY A 113 14.55 -11.43 -16.47
N LEU A 114 15.24 -11.14 -15.37
CA LEU A 114 16.69 -11.13 -15.28
C LEU A 114 17.18 -12.53 -14.91
N SER A 115 16.98 -13.48 -15.83
CA SER A 115 17.37 -14.87 -15.59
C SER A 115 18.79 -15.21 -16.08
N ASP A 116 19.41 -14.42 -16.97
CA ASP A 116 20.73 -14.78 -17.55
C ASP A 116 21.63 -13.59 -17.98
N ALA A 117 21.26 -12.35 -17.67
CA ALA A 117 22.17 -11.21 -17.80
C ALA A 117 22.27 -10.59 -16.42
N VAL A 118 23.48 -10.45 -15.87
CA VAL A 118 23.72 -9.69 -14.65
C VAL A 118 23.85 -8.22 -15.07
N PRO A 119 22.86 -7.33 -14.87
CA PRO A 119 23.18 -5.95 -14.62
C PRO A 119 23.75 -5.87 -13.21
N ASP A 120 24.69 -4.97 -13.08
CA ASP A 120 25.49 -4.60 -11.92
C ASP A 120 24.64 -4.03 -10.73
N GLY A 121 23.46 -4.58 -10.44
CA GLY A 121 22.50 -3.99 -9.50
C GLY A 121 21.25 -4.81 -9.16
N ALA A 122 21.21 -6.13 -9.42
CA ALA A 122 20.16 -6.99 -8.84
C ALA A 122 20.42 -7.18 -7.34
N SER A 123 20.07 -6.18 -6.55
CA SER A 123 20.31 -6.24 -5.12
C SER A 123 19.45 -7.30 -4.45
N THR A 124 20.12 -8.20 -3.74
CA THR A 124 19.52 -9.20 -2.85
C THR A 124 18.95 -8.54 -1.59
N ASP A 125 19.24 -7.25 -1.35
CA ASP A 125 18.73 -6.52 -0.19
C ASP A 125 17.23 -6.21 -0.36
N PRO A 126 16.38 -6.62 0.61
CA PRO A 126 14.96 -6.29 0.58
C PRO A 126 14.67 -4.79 0.53
N GLY A 127 15.53 -3.93 1.07
CA GLY A 127 15.36 -2.48 1.07
C GLY A 127 15.46 -1.87 -0.33
N GLU A 128 16.45 -2.30 -1.11
CA GLU A 128 16.61 -1.88 -2.51
C GLU A 128 15.46 -2.36 -3.40
N VAL A 129 15.04 -3.62 -3.25
CA VAL A 129 13.86 -4.16 -3.96
C VAL A 129 12.61 -3.32 -3.66
N ILE A 130 12.41 -2.94 -2.39
CA ILE A 130 11.29 -2.08 -1.98
C ILE A 130 11.41 -0.68 -2.58
N GLY A 131 12.62 -0.12 -2.66
CA GLY A 131 12.92 1.13 -3.34
C GLY A 131 12.53 1.09 -4.82
N ASP A 132 12.95 0.06 -5.54
CA ASP A 132 12.62 -0.11 -6.96
C ASP A 132 11.11 -0.28 -7.19
N LEU A 133 10.43 -1.10 -6.37
CA LEU A 133 8.97 -1.25 -6.44
C LEU A 133 8.24 0.10 -6.28
N ARG A 134 8.72 0.97 -5.37
CA ARG A 134 8.16 2.32 -5.19
C ARG A 134 8.42 3.22 -6.39
N THR A 135 9.66 3.24 -6.89
CA THR A 135 10.06 4.04 -8.07
C THR A 135 9.24 3.66 -9.29
N ARG A 136 9.01 2.36 -9.52
CA ARG A 136 8.19 1.85 -10.63
C ARG A 136 6.68 1.89 -10.36
N LYS A 137 6.25 2.41 -9.20
CA LYS A 137 4.84 2.46 -8.75
C LYS A 137 4.15 1.09 -8.79
N LEU A 138 4.90 0.03 -8.55
CA LEU A 138 4.38 -1.33 -8.47
C LEU A 138 3.82 -1.62 -7.08
N THR A 139 2.85 -2.52 -7.03
CA THR A 139 2.23 -2.97 -5.77
C THR A 139 2.39 -4.47 -5.61
N LEU A 140 2.40 -4.92 -4.36
CA LEU A 140 2.39 -6.33 -3.98
C LEU A 140 0.98 -6.71 -3.56
N THR A 141 0.52 -7.88 -3.98
CA THR A 141 -0.78 -8.44 -3.62
C THR A 141 -0.55 -9.75 -2.88
N TYR A 142 -1.05 -9.85 -1.65
CA TYR A 142 -0.95 -11.07 -0.84
C TYR A 142 -2.30 -11.78 -0.77
N GLU A 143 -2.32 -13.03 -1.21
CA GLU A 143 -3.48 -13.93 -1.15
C GLU A 143 -3.39 -14.81 0.10
N PRO A 144 -4.24 -14.63 1.12
CA PRO A 144 -4.13 -15.36 2.39
C PRO A 144 -4.41 -16.85 2.27
N GLU A 145 -5.30 -17.28 1.36
CA GLU A 145 -5.68 -18.69 1.23
C GLU A 145 -4.54 -19.55 0.67
N THR A 146 -3.92 -19.06 -0.41
CA THR A 146 -2.81 -19.74 -1.07
C THR A 146 -1.45 -19.32 -0.52
N ARG A 147 -1.42 -18.28 0.33
CA ARG A 147 -0.21 -17.64 0.85
C ARG A 147 0.74 -17.21 -0.27
N THR A 148 0.15 -16.71 -1.36
CA THR A 148 0.93 -16.28 -2.52
C THR A 148 1.12 -14.77 -2.50
N LEU A 149 2.34 -14.35 -2.81
CA LEU A 149 2.71 -12.96 -3.00
C LEU A 149 2.87 -12.70 -4.50
N ARG A 150 2.21 -11.66 -5.01
CA ARG A 150 2.14 -11.36 -6.44
C ARG A 150 2.43 -9.90 -6.73
N THR A 151 3.00 -9.59 -7.88
CA THR A 151 3.15 -8.21 -8.36
C THR A 151 1.93 -7.77 -9.15
N GLY A 152 1.53 -6.51 -9.00
CA GLY A 152 0.44 -5.89 -9.77
C GLY A 152 0.80 -5.52 -11.21
N THR A 153 1.56 -6.35 -11.92
CA THR A 153 2.00 -6.15 -13.31
C THR A 153 1.17 -6.97 -14.31
N PRO A 154 1.14 -6.61 -15.61
CA PRO A 154 0.48 -7.40 -16.66
C PRO A 154 1.05 -8.82 -16.79
N ARG A 155 2.36 -8.96 -16.53
CA ARG A 155 3.03 -10.25 -16.36
C ARG A 155 2.94 -10.62 -14.88
N GLU A 156 1.96 -11.45 -14.56
CA GLU A 156 1.64 -11.88 -13.21
C GLU A 156 2.72 -12.84 -12.68
N VAL A 157 3.60 -12.34 -11.82
CA VAL A 157 4.62 -13.15 -11.14
C VAL A 157 4.14 -13.49 -9.74
N LYS A 158 4.29 -14.76 -9.33
CA LYS A 158 3.89 -15.26 -8.01
C LYS A 158 5.06 -15.91 -7.28
N ASP A 159 5.03 -15.82 -5.96
CA ASP A 159 5.83 -16.67 -5.09
C ASP A 159 4.99 -17.16 -3.90
N THR A 160 5.25 -18.38 -3.42
CA THR A 160 4.47 -19.00 -2.33
C THR A 160 5.24 -18.90 -1.02
N ILE A 161 4.58 -18.36 0.01
CA ILE A 161 5.18 -18.18 1.33
C ILE A 161 4.99 -19.47 2.14
N HIS A 162 6.10 -20.19 2.35
CA HIS A 162 6.15 -21.35 3.23
C HIS A 162 6.60 -20.91 4.63
N HIS A 163 5.83 -21.28 5.65
CA HIS A 163 6.16 -21.02 7.05
C HIS A 163 6.83 -22.27 7.63
N ARG A 164 8.00 -22.12 8.27
CA ARG A 164 8.42 -23.08 9.30
C ARG A 164 7.66 -22.73 10.58
N ARG A 165 7.04 -23.74 11.18
CA ARG A 165 6.37 -23.64 12.48
C ARG A 165 7.35 -23.16 13.56
#